data_AF-A0A084GLT6-F1
#
_entry.id   AF-A0A084GLT6-F1
#
_cell.length_a   1.000
_cell.length_b   1.000
_cell.length_c   1.000
_cell.angle_alpha   90.00
_cell.angle_beta   90.00
_cell.angle_gamma   90.00
#
_symmetry.space_group_name_H-M   'P 1'
#
loop_
_entity.id
_entity.type
_entity.pdbx_description
1 polymer ?
#
loop_
_entity_poly.entity_id
_entity_poly.type
_entity_poly.pdbx_seq_one_letter_code
_entity_poly.pdbx_strand_id
1 'polypeptide(L)'
;MKLMALLTVVLLSGCSFLQEVNSTLEYANEAKDYMNEAAAFAEEAPALAEKAAGNAQAREDLQQSLLDMKEEIQTFKEIEAPGAAQDAHSQLITYSESLESGIDSALQQLENGEYKLQMLEDSEMMRNINEMKQILDQIEQLGS
;
A
#
# COMPACT_ATOMS: atom_id res chain seq x y z
N MET A 1 -12.23 19.54 -55.09
CA MET A 1 -13.27 19.49 -54.05
C MET A 1 -12.82 18.47 -53.02
N LYS A 2 -12.51 18.90 -51.80
CA LYS A 2 -11.84 18.10 -50.76
C LYS A 2 -12.77 16.96 -50.30
N LEU A 3 -12.35 15.70 -50.50
CA LEU A 3 -13.02 14.54 -49.90
C LEU A 3 -12.66 14.53 -48.40
N MET A 4 -13.57 14.98 -47.55
CA MET A 4 -13.44 14.86 -46.09
C MET A 4 -13.54 13.39 -45.72
N ALA A 5 -12.45 12.82 -45.22
CA ALA A 5 -12.44 11.56 -44.50
C ALA A 5 -13.01 11.82 -43.09
N LEU A 6 -14.23 11.36 -42.83
CA LEU A 6 -14.79 11.29 -41.49
C LEU A 6 -14.52 9.88 -40.96
N LEU A 7 -13.39 9.71 -40.27
CA LEU A 7 -13.04 8.48 -39.57
C LEU A 7 -13.70 8.53 -38.18
N THR A 8 -14.92 8.00 -38.06
CA THR A 8 -15.53 7.73 -36.76
C THR A 8 -14.96 6.43 -36.22
N VAL A 9 -13.91 6.52 -35.40
CA VAL A 9 -13.48 5.44 -34.51
C VAL A 9 -14.47 5.42 -33.34
N VAL A 10 -15.51 4.61 -33.45
CA VAL A 10 -16.27 4.15 -32.28
C VAL A 10 -15.60 2.86 -31.84
N LEU A 11 -14.53 2.99 -31.06
CA LEU A 11 -14.02 1.92 -30.21
C LEU A 11 -14.51 2.22 -28.79
N LEU A 12 -15.81 2.06 -28.58
CA LEU A 12 -16.35 1.84 -27.24
C LEU A 12 -16.24 0.35 -26.91
N SER A 13 -14.99 -0.10 -26.77
CA SER A 13 -14.65 -1.34 -26.09
C SER A 13 -13.93 -0.94 -24.79
N GLY A 14 -14.69 -0.33 -23.89
CA GLY A 14 -14.33 -0.13 -22.48
C GLY A 14 -15.30 -0.96 -21.66
N CYS A 15 -14.89 -2.22 -21.46
CA CYS A 15 -15.39 -3.28 -20.58
C CYS A 15 -16.86 -3.21 -20.11
N SER A 16 -17.60 -4.25 -20.47
CA SER A 16 -18.49 -4.91 -19.52
C SER A 16 -17.67 -5.32 -18.30
N PHE A 17 -17.36 -4.38 -17.39
CA PHE A 17 -16.73 -4.64 -16.11
C PHE A 17 -17.82 -5.19 -15.17
N LEU A 18 -18.34 -6.35 -15.55
CA LEU A 18 -18.95 -7.30 -14.63
C LEU A 18 -17.78 -8.06 -14.01
N GLN A 19 -17.02 -7.38 -13.15
CA GLN A 19 -16.08 -8.03 -12.24
C GLN A 19 -16.88 -8.30 -10.96
N GLU A 20 -16.69 -9.48 -10.38
CA GLU A 20 -17.34 -9.91 -9.15
C GLU A 20 -17.36 -8.75 -8.15
N VAL A 21 -18.56 -8.37 -7.70
CA VAL A 21 -18.67 -7.45 -6.57
C VAL A 21 -18.09 -8.21 -5.38
N ASN A 22 -16.82 -7.95 -5.05
CA ASN A 22 -16.20 -8.47 -3.84
C ASN A 22 -17.17 -8.15 -2.70
N SER A 23 -17.60 -9.20 -2.00
CA SER A 23 -18.55 -9.00 -0.91
C SER A 23 -17.91 -8.11 0.15
N THR A 24 -18.69 -7.32 0.89
CA THR A 24 -18.15 -6.51 2.00
C THR A 24 -17.33 -7.35 2.99
N LEU A 25 -17.69 -8.63 3.17
CA LEU A 25 -16.96 -9.57 4.01
C LEU A 25 -15.61 -9.98 3.42
N GLU A 26 -15.57 -10.29 2.13
CA GLU A 26 -14.34 -10.64 1.41
C GLU A 26 -13.35 -9.48 1.41
N TYR A 27 -13.83 -8.29 1.03
CA TYR A 27 -13.04 -7.07 1.09
C TYR A 27 -12.52 -6.77 2.51
N ALA A 28 -13.35 -6.99 3.55
CA ALA A 28 -12.91 -6.80 4.93
C ALA A 28 -11.77 -7.77 5.31
N ASN A 29 -11.78 -9.01 4.80
CA ASN A 29 -10.69 -9.95 5.03
C ASN A 29 -9.42 -9.53 4.27
N GLU A 30 -9.55 -9.12 3.00
CA GLU A 30 -8.42 -8.62 2.21
C GLU A 30 -7.76 -7.39 2.86
N ALA A 31 -8.57 -6.43 3.32
CA ALA A 31 -8.09 -5.26 4.06
C ALA A 31 -7.43 -5.66 5.39
N LYS A 32 -7.96 -6.67 6.09
CA LYS A 32 -7.38 -7.18 7.33
C LYS A 32 -6.03 -7.83 7.10
N ASP A 33 -5.90 -8.62 6.04
CA ASP A 33 -4.65 -9.30 5.70
C ASP A 33 -3.57 -8.27 5.37
N TYR A 34 -3.86 -7.29 4.51
CA TYR A 34 -2.97 -6.16 4.24
C TYR A 34 -2.53 -5.44 5.53
N MET A 35 -3.48 -5.22 6.45
CA MET A 35 -3.17 -4.54 7.71
C MET A 35 -2.35 -5.38 8.69
N ASN A 36 -2.42 -6.71 8.61
CA ASN A 36 -1.55 -7.59 9.40
C ASN A 36 -0.10 -7.48 8.90
N GLU A 37 0.11 -7.46 7.58
CA GLU A 37 1.43 -7.28 6.98
C GLU A 37 2.00 -5.90 7.32
N ALA A 38 1.19 -4.84 7.23
CA ALA A 38 1.58 -3.49 7.65
C ALA A 38 1.93 -3.43 9.15
N ALA A 39 1.23 -4.17 10.00
CA ALA A 39 1.54 -4.25 11.43
C ALA A 39 2.86 -5.00 11.70
N ALA A 40 3.11 -6.12 11.02
CA ALA A 40 4.35 -6.86 11.13
C ALA A 40 5.55 -6.00 10.68
N PHE A 41 5.41 -5.30 9.55
CA PHE A 41 6.41 -4.33 9.08
C PHE A 41 6.72 -3.27 10.15
N ALA A 42 5.69 -2.69 10.78
CA ALA A 42 5.86 -1.70 11.83
C ALA A 42 6.63 -2.21 13.06
N GLU A 43 6.49 -3.49 13.38
CA GLU A 43 7.16 -4.12 14.52
C GLU A 43 8.61 -4.50 14.21
N GLU A 44 8.88 -4.96 12.98
CA GLU A 44 10.16 -5.54 12.59
C GLU A 44 11.15 -4.52 12.03
N ALA A 45 10.68 -3.61 11.15
CA ALA A 45 11.54 -2.69 10.41
C ALA A 45 12.41 -1.80 11.31
N PRO A 46 11.91 -1.22 12.43
CA PRO A 46 12.76 -0.42 13.32
C PRO A 46 13.92 -1.22 13.93
N ALA A 47 13.66 -2.46 14.37
CA ALA A 47 14.68 -3.31 14.97
C ALA A 47 15.76 -3.76 13.96
N LEU A 48 15.38 -3.92 12.68
CA LEU A 48 16.33 -4.18 11.60
C LEU A 48 17.16 -2.93 11.28
N ALA A 49 16.52 -1.76 11.24
CA ALA A 49 17.15 -0.47 11.02
C ALA A 49 18.24 -0.13 12.04
N GLU A 50 17.98 -0.35 13.33
CA GLU A 50 18.99 -0.17 14.39
C GLU A 50 20.25 -1.01 14.15
N LYS A 51 20.08 -2.23 13.66
CA LYS A 51 21.17 -3.20 13.44
C LYS A 51 21.91 -2.96 12.11
N ALA A 52 21.24 -2.38 11.13
CA ALA A 52 21.73 -2.19 9.76
C ALA A 52 23.08 -1.44 9.70
N ALA A 53 23.31 -0.46 10.60
CA ALA A 53 24.54 0.33 10.62
C ALA A 53 25.82 -0.50 10.82
N GLY A 54 25.73 -1.66 11.51
CA GLY A 54 26.88 -2.49 11.84
C GLY A 54 26.81 -3.92 11.31
N ASN A 55 25.68 -4.34 10.75
CA ASN A 55 25.43 -5.72 10.35
C ASN A 55 24.93 -5.78 8.90
N ALA A 56 25.67 -6.49 8.04
CA ALA A 56 25.33 -6.65 6.63
C ALA A 56 24.06 -7.48 6.41
N GLN A 57 23.86 -8.54 7.21
CA GLN A 57 22.63 -9.34 7.15
C GLN A 57 21.42 -8.48 7.52
N ALA A 58 21.51 -7.70 8.60
CA ALA A 58 20.41 -6.82 9.00
C ALA A 58 20.08 -5.74 7.95
N ARG A 59 21.06 -5.34 7.13
CA ARG A 59 20.82 -4.44 5.98
C ARG A 59 20.03 -5.14 4.88
N GLU A 60 20.41 -6.36 4.53
CA GLU A 60 19.68 -7.16 3.54
C GLU A 60 18.27 -7.46 4.01
N ASP A 61 18.10 -7.86 5.27
CA ASP A 61 16.80 -8.16 5.87
C ASP A 61 15.90 -6.91 5.91
N LEU A 62 16.45 -5.73 6.26
CA LEU A 62 15.69 -4.49 6.22
C LEU A 62 15.28 -4.12 4.80
N GLN A 63 16.20 -4.23 3.83
CA GLN A 63 15.90 -3.94 2.44
C GLN A 63 14.78 -4.85 1.93
N GLN A 64 14.81 -6.13 2.28
CA GLN A 64 13.76 -7.08 1.93
C GLN A 64 12.42 -6.69 2.56
N SER A 65 12.39 -6.41 3.87
CA SER A 65 11.18 -5.99 4.59
C SER A 65 10.55 -4.73 3.98
N LEU A 66 11.36 -3.76 3.54
CA LEU A 66 10.90 -2.56 2.83
C LEU A 66 10.29 -2.90 1.46
N LEU A 67 10.93 -3.79 0.69
CA LEU A 67 10.43 -4.22 -0.62
C LEU A 67 9.14 -5.03 -0.53
N ASP A 68 9.06 -5.94 0.45
CA ASP A 68 7.87 -6.76 0.70
C ASP A 68 6.68 -5.87 1.05
N MET A 69 6.84 -4.92 1.97
CA MET A 69 5.77 -3.97 2.31
C MET A 69 5.35 -3.10 1.11
N LYS A 70 6.29 -2.76 0.22
CA LYS A 70 5.97 -2.04 -1.02
C LYS A 70 5.13 -2.89 -1.97
N GLU A 71 5.44 -4.19 -2.09
CA GLU A 71 4.65 -5.13 -2.88
C GLU A 71 3.23 -5.25 -2.32
N GLU A 72 3.09 -5.45 -1.00
CA GLU A 72 1.79 -5.50 -0.31
C GLU A 72 0.94 -4.24 -0.57
N ILE A 73 1.57 -3.05 -0.56
CA ILE A 73 0.89 -1.80 -0.93
C ILE A 73 0.39 -1.84 -2.38
N GLN A 74 1.20 -2.28 -3.35
CA GLN A 74 0.76 -2.34 -4.74
C GLN A 74 -0.38 -3.34 -4.92
N THR A 75 -0.28 -4.52 -4.30
CA THR A 75 -1.33 -5.53 -4.34
C THR A 75 -2.64 -4.99 -3.76
N PHE A 76 -2.60 -4.33 -2.59
CA PHE A 76 -3.80 -3.76 -2.00
C PHE A 76 -4.42 -2.64 -2.85
N LYS A 77 -3.61 -1.84 -3.55
CA LYS A 77 -4.08 -0.77 -4.46
C LYS A 77 -4.86 -1.29 -5.67
N GLU A 78 -4.68 -2.56 -6.03
CA GLU A 78 -5.41 -3.19 -7.13
C GLU A 78 -6.78 -3.75 -6.71
N ILE A 79 -7.07 -3.81 -5.40
CA ILE A 79 -8.32 -4.33 -4.87
C ILE A 79 -9.45 -3.32 -5.05
N GLU A 80 -10.56 -3.76 -5.63
CA GLU A 80 -11.76 -2.94 -5.76
C GLU A 80 -12.64 -3.03 -4.51
N ALA A 81 -12.89 -1.87 -3.89
CA ALA A 81 -13.79 -1.81 -2.74
C ALA A 81 -15.28 -1.82 -3.15
N PRO A 82 -16.14 -2.56 -2.43
CA PRO A 82 -17.59 -2.47 -2.62
C PRO A 82 -18.11 -1.08 -2.26
N GLY A 83 -19.26 -0.70 -2.83
CA GLY A 83 -19.82 0.65 -2.69
C GLY A 83 -19.94 1.17 -1.26
N ALA A 84 -20.20 0.30 -0.28
CA ALA A 84 -20.27 0.68 1.13
C ALA A 84 -18.92 1.05 1.76
N ALA A 85 -17.81 0.59 1.19
CA ALA A 85 -16.45 0.75 1.72
C ALA A 85 -15.57 1.69 0.88
N GLN A 86 -16.08 2.30 -0.19
CA GLN A 86 -15.29 3.13 -1.10
C GLN A 86 -14.57 4.30 -0.42
N ASP A 87 -15.24 4.99 0.51
CA ASP A 87 -14.64 6.11 1.24
C ASP A 87 -13.49 5.64 2.14
N ALA A 88 -13.71 4.58 2.91
CA ALA A 88 -12.69 3.98 3.77
C ALA A 88 -11.50 3.44 2.95
N HIS A 89 -11.77 2.76 1.84
CA HIS A 89 -10.74 2.30 0.93
C HIS A 89 -9.90 3.45 0.38
N SER A 90 -10.53 4.54 -0.07
CA SER A 90 -9.82 5.72 -0.58
C SER A 90 -8.87 6.32 0.47
N GLN A 91 -9.27 6.29 1.75
CA GLN A 91 -8.40 6.71 2.84
C GLN A 91 -7.24 5.73 3.07
N LEU A 92 -7.49 4.42 3.02
CA LEU A 92 -6.42 3.41 3.09
C LEU A 92 -5.42 3.63 1.96
N ILE A 93 -5.86 3.77 0.71
CA ILE A 93 -5.00 4.05 -0.44
C ILE A 93 -4.13 5.29 -0.20
N THR A 94 -4.72 6.37 0.31
CA THR A 94 -3.99 7.62 0.60
C THR A 94 -2.85 7.39 1.60
N TYR A 95 -3.12 6.67 2.70
CA TYR A 95 -2.09 6.36 3.70
C TYR A 95 -1.08 5.33 3.21
N SER A 96 -1.50 4.35 2.39
CA SER A 96 -0.62 3.39 1.74
C SER A 96 0.35 4.08 0.78
N GLU A 97 -0.08 5.08 0.02
CA GLU A 97 0.78 5.87 -0.85
C GLU A 97 1.79 6.72 -0.07
N SER A 98 1.38 7.28 1.06
CA SER A 98 2.29 8.00 1.96
C SER A 98 3.32 7.05 2.59
N LEU A 99 2.89 5.84 3.00
CA LEU A 99 3.79 4.79 3.47
C LEU A 99 4.78 4.35 2.37
N GLU A 100 4.31 4.13 1.14
CA GLU A 100 5.14 3.79 -0.03
C GLU A 100 6.22 4.84 -0.28
N SER A 101 5.85 6.14 -0.23
CA SER A 101 6.83 7.22 -0.39
C SER A 101 7.90 7.23 0.72
N GLY A 102 7.51 6.85 1.94
CA GLY A 102 8.44 6.68 3.04
C GLY A 102 9.41 5.51 2.80
N ILE A 103 8.87 4.37 2.36
CA ILE A 103 9.65 3.18 2.00
C ILE A 103 10.65 3.49 0.88
N ASP A 104 10.24 4.20 -0.17
CA ASP A 104 11.11 4.60 -1.27
C ASP A 104 12.26 5.50 -0.79
N SER A 105 11.97 6.41 0.13
CA SER A 105 12.98 7.27 0.75
C SER A 105 13.98 6.45 1.61
N ALA A 106 13.50 5.39 2.26
CA ALA A 106 14.33 4.48 3.05
C ALA A 106 15.23 3.61 2.19
N LEU A 107 14.69 3.03 1.11
CA LEU A 107 15.46 2.26 0.14
C LEU A 107 16.58 3.11 -0.50
N GLN A 108 16.27 4.36 -0.90
CA GLN A 108 17.29 5.27 -1.45
C GLN A 108 18.42 5.57 -0.45
N GLN A 109 18.09 5.77 0.83
CA GLN A 109 19.10 6.01 1.87
C GLN A 109 19.98 4.77 2.09
N LEU A 110 19.39 3.57 2.11
CA LEU A 110 20.14 2.32 2.19
C LEU A 110 21.14 2.16 1.03
N GLU A 111 20.71 2.44 -0.20
CA GLU A 111 21.56 2.39 -1.39
C GLU A 111 22.72 3.40 -1.32
N ASN A 112 22.46 4.58 -0.76
CA ASN A 112 23.47 5.63 -0.57
C ASN A 112 24.40 5.39 0.64
N GLY A 113 24.18 4.33 1.41
CA GLY A 113 24.93 4.02 2.63
C GLY A 113 24.56 4.93 3.82
N GLU A 114 23.44 5.63 3.74
CA GLU A 114 22.90 6.47 4.81
C GLU A 114 22.05 5.63 5.76
N TYR A 115 22.69 5.05 6.77
CA TYR A 115 22.00 4.20 7.77
C TYR A 115 21.37 5.00 8.91
N LYS A 116 21.11 6.30 8.71
CA LYS A 116 20.40 7.14 9.68
C LYS A 116 18.90 6.97 9.50
N LEU A 117 18.44 5.73 9.67
CA LEU A 117 17.05 5.30 9.49
C LEU A 117 16.14 5.70 10.66
N GLN A 118 16.45 6.81 11.34
CA GLN A 118 15.61 7.40 12.40
C GLN A 118 14.19 7.72 11.89
N MET A 119 14.02 7.81 10.57
CA MET A 119 12.73 7.84 9.88
C MET A 119 11.95 6.52 9.91
N LEU A 120 12.39 5.47 10.62
CA LEU A 120 11.59 4.27 10.86
C LEU A 120 11.18 4.13 12.33
N GLU A 121 11.92 4.74 13.26
CA GLU A 121 11.73 4.59 14.70
C GLU A 121 10.59 5.47 15.26
N ASP A 122 10.30 6.62 14.65
CA ASP A 122 9.31 7.58 15.17
C ASP A 122 8.66 8.41 14.04
N SER A 123 8.36 7.73 12.93
CA SER A 123 8.13 8.39 11.66
C SER A 123 6.68 8.48 11.22
N GLU A 124 6.48 9.33 10.21
CA GLU A 124 5.24 9.43 9.45
C GLU A 124 4.76 8.05 8.96
N MET A 125 5.65 7.11 8.66
CA MET A 125 5.27 5.74 8.27
C MET A 125 4.54 5.00 9.39
N MET A 126 5.05 5.03 10.61
CA MET A 126 4.40 4.38 11.76
C MET A 126 3.08 5.07 12.11
N ARG A 127 3.02 6.39 11.94
CA ARG A 127 1.76 7.13 12.08
C ARG A 127 0.74 6.67 11.04
N ASN A 128 1.10 6.59 9.77
CA ASN A 128 0.21 6.15 8.70
C ASN A 128 -0.34 4.75 8.97
N ILE A 129 0.49 3.81 9.44
CA ILE A 129 0.05 2.46 9.81
C ILE A 129 -1.00 2.49 10.93
N ASN A 130 -0.82 3.37 11.92
CA ASN A 130 -1.83 3.54 12.97
C ASN A 130 -3.13 4.17 12.46
N GLU A 131 -3.08 5.14 11.56
CA GLU A 131 -4.28 5.71 10.92
C GLU A 131 -5.01 4.66 10.07
N MET A 132 -4.27 3.82 9.34
CA MET A 132 -4.84 2.72 8.57
C MET A 132 -5.55 1.68 9.45
N LYS A 133 -5.00 1.36 10.63
CA LYS A 133 -5.67 0.49 11.62
C LYS A 133 -7.03 1.04 12.04
N GLN A 134 -7.15 2.35 12.26
CA GLN A 134 -8.43 2.96 12.61
C GLN A 134 -9.46 2.91 11.48
N ILE A 135 -9.01 2.90 10.23
CA ILE A 135 -9.88 2.75 9.06
C ILE A 135 -10.33 1.30 8.89
N LEU A 136 -9.45 0.32 9.16
CA LEU A 136 -9.81 -1.09 9.17
C LEU A 136 -10.97 -1.37 10.13
N ASP A 137 -10.93 -0.79 11.34
CA ASP A 137 -12.01 -0.93 12.32
C ASP A 137 -13.37 -0.44 11.77
N GLN A 138 -13.38 0.55 10.87
CA GLN A 138 -14.59 1.02 10.19
C GLN A 138 -15.06 0.03 9.14
N ILE A 139 -14.15 -0.58 8.38
CA ILE A 139 -14.46 -1.59 7.35
C ILE A 139 -15.06 -2.84 8.00
N GLU A 140 -14.50 -3.32 9.11
CA GLU A 140 -15.02 -4.48 9.83
C GLU A 140 -16.47 -4.25 10.33
N GLN A 141 -16.82 -3.01 10.70
CA GLN A 141 -18.19 -2.64 11.10
C GLN A 141 -19.20 -2.68 9.95
N LEU A 142 -18.75 -2.57 8.69
CA LEU A 142 -19.63 -2.64 7.51
C LEU A 142 -20.00 -4.08 7.11
N GLY A 143 -19.13 -5.05 7.45
CA GLY A 143 -19.36 -6.48 7.22
C GLY A 143 -20.10 -7.20 8.36
N SER A 144 -20.41 -6.48 9.44
CA SER A 144 -21.04 -6.98 10.67
C SER A 144 -22.58 -6.99 10.62
#